data_AF-S7VQH4-F1
#
_entry.id   AF-S7VQH4-F1
#
_cell.length_a   1.000
_cell.length_b   1.000
_cell.length_c   1.000
_cell.angle_alpha   90.00
_cell.angle_beta   90.00
_cell.angle_gamma   90.00
#
_symmetry.space_group_name_H-M   'P 1'
#
loop_
_entity.id
_entity.type
_entity.pdbx_description
1 polymer ?
#
loop_
_entity_poly.entity_id
_entity_poly.type
_entity_poly.pdbx_seq_one_letter_code
_entity_poly.pdbx_strand_id
1 'polypeptide(L)'
;MPFFRITSTKRQVFGVIIGFIGTAILILKGSELNPNQNYLYAGFVIASTVMYAANVNIIKRYLQDVKPLAIAAGNYAFIVIPALIVLLVSDFFTVETLSNPKLLHALVYVAILSVFGTALAKILYFKLVQMSTPVFASSVTYIMPIVALIWGVLDGENLSYIQGLASILILIGVYLSHKPQSKPK
;
A
#
# COMPACT_ATOMS: atom_id res chain seq x y z
N MET A 1 -15.95 -18.87 -14.06
CA MET A 1 -16.82 -17.67 -14.16
C MET A 1 -16.06 -16.48 -13.58
N PRO A 2 -15.85 -15.38 -14.32
CA PRO A 2 -15.18 -14.20 -13.75
C PRO A 2 -16.07 -13.65 -12.62
N PHE A 3 -15.54 -13.64 -11.40
CA PHE A 3 -16.30 -13.45 -10.16
C PHE A 3 -16.84 -12.01 -9.95
N PHE A 4 -16.45 -11.07 -10.83
CA PHE A 4 -16.91 -9.68 -10.83
C PHE A 4 -17.03 -9.21 -12.30
N ARG A 5 -18.27 -9.00 -12.79
CA ARG A 5 -18.55 -8.51 -14.16
C ARG A 5 -18.16 -7.04 -14.31
N ILE A 6 -16.87 -6.74 -14.39
CA ILE A 6 -16.34 -5.41 -14.70
C ILE A 6 -15.75 -5.47 -16.10
N THR A 7 -16.32 -4.72 -17.04
CA THR A 7 -15.79 -4.58 -18.40
C THR A 7 -14.66 -3.55 -18.40
N SER A 8 -13.41 -4.03 -18.47
CA SER A 8 -12.23 -3.17 -18.62
C SER A 8 -12.17 -2.57 -20.02
N THR A 9 -11.99 -1.25 -20.10
CA THR A 9 -11.81 -0.56 -21.40
C THR A 9 -10.36 -0.68 -21.89
N LYS A 10 -10.13 -0.56 -23.21
CA LYS A 10 -8.79 -0.58 -23.80
C LYS A 10 -7.86 0.47 -23.15
N ARG A 11 -8.38 1.65 -22.86
CA ARG A 11 -7.66 2.73 -22.15
C ARG A 11 -7.16 2.28 -20.78
N GLN A 12 -7.98 1.54 -20.04
CA GLN A 12 -7.61 1.07 -18.70
C GLN A 12 -6.51 0.02 -18.76
N VAL A 13 -6.58 -0.91 -19.71
CA VAL A 13 -5.53 -1.91 -19.95
C VAL A 13 -4.20 -1.22 -20.30
N PHE A 14 -4.22 -0.24 -21.21
CA PHE A 14 -3.04 0.55 -21.54
C PHE A 14 -2.48 1.30 -20.32
N GLY A 15 -3.34 1.91 -19.50
CA GLY A 15 -2.92 2.57 -18.27
C GLY A 15 -2.20 1.62 -17.29
N VAL A 16 -2.74 0.41 -17.10
CA VAL A 16 -2.11 -0.61 -16.26
C VAL A 16 -0.74 -1.01 -16.79
N ILE A 17 -0.61 -1.23 -18.11
CA ILE A 17 0.68 -1.58 -18.74
C ILE A 17 1.71 -0.47 -18.54
N ILE A 18 1.33 0.78 -18.79
CA ILE A 18 2.23 1.95 -18.62
C ILE A 18 2.68 2.08 -17.16
N GLY A 19 1.75 1.94 -16.20
CA GLY A 19 2.08 1.98 -14.79
C GLY A 19 3.04 0.87 -14.38
N PHE A 20 2.81 -0.35 -14.89
CA PHE A 20 3.67 -1.49 -14.63
C PHE A 20 5.08 -1.31 -15.19
N ILE A 21 5.22 -0.73 -16.39
CA ILE A 21 6.52 -0.37 -16.97
C ILE A 21 7.24 0.63 -16.07
N GLY A 22 6.56 1.69 -15.60
CA GLY A 22 7.14 2.66 -14.68
C GLY A 22 7.62 2.00 -13.36
N THR A 23 6.81 1.12 -12.78
CA THR A 23 7.20 0.37 -11.58
C THR A 23 8.39 -0.57 -11.84
N ALA A 24 8.43 -1.26 -12.98
CA ALA A 24 9.54 -2.12 -13.35
C ALA A 24 10.86 -1.34 -13.49
N ILE A 25 10.83 -0.15 -14.11
CA ILE A 25 12.01 0.73 -14.21
C ILE A 25 12.50 1.14 -12.83
N LEU A 26 11.61 1.51 -11.89
CA LEU A 26 12.00 1.84 -10.52
C LEU A 26 12.66 0.65 -9.80
N ILE A 27 12.09 -0.55 -9.91
CA ILE A 27 12.65 -1.76 -9.29
C ILE A 27 14.02 -2.08 -9.88
N LEU A 28 14.17 -2.04 -11.21
CA LEU A 28 15.45 -2.29 -11.87
C LEU A 28 16.50 -1.26 -11.49
N LYS A 29 16.13 0.03 -11.39
CA LYS A 29 17.09 1.05 -10.95
C LYS A 29 17.48 0.89 -9.48
N GLY A 30 16.53 0.52 -8.63
CA GLY A 30 16.81 0.12 -7.26
C GLY A 30 17.73 -1.11 -7.20
N SER A 31 17.65 -2.00 -8.18
CA SER A 31 18.45 -3.21 -8.21
C SER A 31 19.93 -3.00 -8.51
N GLU A 32 20.24 -2.03 -9.37
CA GLU A 32 21.62 -1.59 -9.64
C GLU A 32 22.28 -1.00 -8.39
N LEU A 33 21.49 -0.35 -7.52
CA LEU A 33 21.96 0.22 -6.26
C LEU A 33 22.21 -0.86 -5.18
N ASN A 34 21.53 -2.01 -5.26
CA ASN A 34 21.60 -3.08 -4.25
C ASN A 34 21.69 -4.48 -4.88
N PRO A 35 22.72 -4.80 -5.67
CA PRO A 35 22.77 -6.01 -6.50
C PRO A 35 22.71 -7.34 -5.73
N ASN A 36 23.08 -7.34 -4.45
CA ASN A 36 23.08 -8.53 -3.58
C ASN A 36 21.71 -8.87 -2.97
N GLN A 37 20.65 -8.09 -3.24
CA GLN A 37 19.31 -8.41 -2.74
C GLN A 37 18.65 -9.54 -3.51
N ASN A 38 17.84 -10.34 -2.81
CA ASN A 38 17.07 -11.39 -3.44
C ASN A 38 15.76 -10.85 -4.05
N TYR A 39 15.75 -10.63 -5.36
CA TYR A 39 14.60 -10.11 -6.08
C TYR A 39 13.41 -11.07 -6.18
N LEU A 40 13.56 -12.35 -5.78
CA LEU A 40 12.41 -13.26 -5.65
C LEU A 40 11.36 -12.73 -4.66
N TYR A 41 11.78 -11.91 -3.69
CA TYR A 41 10.86 -11.25 -2.75
C TYR A 41 9.90 -10.25 -3.42
N ALA A 42 10.20 -9.77 -4.63
CA ALA A 42 9.25 -8.98 -5.43
C ALA A 42 7.95 -9.77 -5.73
N GLY A 43 8.02 -11.10 -5.80
CA GLY A 43 6.84 -11.95 -5.92
C GLY A 43 5.87 -11.81 -4.75
N PHE A 44 6.36 -11.58 -3.52
CA PHE A 44 5.49 -11.33 -2.37
C PHE A 44 4.77 -9.99 -2.46
N VAL A 45 5.36 -8.98 -3.12
CA VAL A 45 4.68 -7.72 -3.39
C VAL A 45 3.48 -7.97 -4.32
N ILE A 46 3.66 -8.76 -5.38
CA ILE A 46 2.57 -9.13 -6.29
C ILE A 46 1.47 -9.89 -5.52
N ALA A 47 1.84 -10.91 -4.73
CA ALA A 47 0.87 -11.64 -3.90
C ALA A 47 0.10 -10.71 -2.95
N SER A 48 0.80 -9.77 -2.29
CA SER A 48 0.21 -8.76 -1.41
C SER A 48 -0.82 -7.89 -2.14
N THR A 49 -0.53 -7.45 -3.37
CA THR A 49 -1.50 -6.67 -4.17
C THR A 49 -2.78 -7.44 -4.50
N VAL A 50 -2.67 -8.75 -4.79
CA VAL A 50 -3.84 -9.62 -5.02
C VAL A 50 -4.66 -9.76 -3.74
N MET A 51 -4.00 -9.98 -2.60
CA MET A 51 -4.66 -10.06 -1.29
C MET A 51 -5.37 -8.75 -0.93
N TYR A 52 -4.75 -7.60 -1.22
CA TYR A 52 -5.35 -6.29 -1.01
C TYR A 52 -6.59 -6.09 -1.89
N ALA A 53 -6.51 -6.41 -3.19
CA ALA A 53 -7.65 -6.35 -4.08
C ALA A 53 -8.79 -7.26 -3.63
N ALA A 54 -8.48 -8.48 -3.18
CA ALA A 54 -9.46 -9.40 -2.62
C ALA A 54 -10.10 -8.82 -1.34
N ASN A 55 -9.31 -8.25 -0.43
CA ASN A 55 -9.79 -7.65 0.81
C ASN A 55 -10.84 -6.56 0.56
N VAL A 56 -10.57 -5.62 -0.34
CA VAL A 56 -11.53 -4.54 -0.68
C VAL A 56 -12.83 -5.09 -1.23
N ASN A 57 -12.76 -6.08 -2.12
CA ASN A 57 -13.95 -6.71 -2.71
C ASN A 57 -14.74 -7.54 -1.70
N ILE A 58 -14.06 -8.26 -0.80
CA ILE A 58 -14.70 -9.01 0.29
C ILE A 58 -15.43 -8.07 1.24
N ILE A 59 -14.79 -6.98 1.66
CA ILE A 59 -15.42 -5.98 2.53
C ILE A 59 -16.66 -5.40 1.85
N LYS A 60 -16.54 -5.04 0.57
CA LYS A 60 -17.65 -4.48 -0.19
C LYS A 60 -18.81 -5.46 -0.36
N ARG A 61 -18.51 -6.74 -0.56
CA ARG A 61 -19.53 -7.76 -0.88
C ARG A 61 -20.17 -8.41 0.34
N TYR A 62 -19.41 -8.66 1.39
CA TYR A 62 -19.83 -9.53 2.49
C TYR A 62 -19.85 -8.84 3.86
N LEU A 63 -19.23 -7.68 4.01
CA LEU A 63 -19.10 -6.99 5.30
C LEU A 63 -19.76 -5.61 5.30
N GLN A 64 -20.82 -5.39 4.51
CA GLN A 64 -21.53 -4.10 4.50
C GLN A 64 -22.26 -3.81 5.82
N ASP A 65 -22.75 -4.85 6.50
CA ASP A 65 -23.51 -4.71 7.75
C ASP A 65 -22.63 -4.70 9.01
N VAL A 66 -21.32 -4.92 8.85
CA VAL A 66 -20.36 -4.96 9.96
C VAL A 66 -19.75 -3.57 10.15
N LYS A 67 -19.70 -3.06 11.38
CA LYS A 67 -19.09 -1.75 11.67
C LYS A 67 -17.60 -1.74 11.24
N PRO A 68 -17.09 -0.68 10.55
CA PRO A 68 -15.68 -0.58 10.14
C PRO A 68 -14.67 -0.83 11.27
N LEU A 69 -14.98 -0.33 12.47
CA LEU A 69 -14.17 -0.55 13.67
C LEU A 69 -14.05 -2.03 14.02
N ALA A 70 -15.14 -2.80 13.91
CA ALA A 70 -15.13 -4.23 14.18
C ALA A 70 -14.31 -4.99 13.13
N ILE A 71 -14.38 -4.58 11.86
CA ILE A 71 -13.54 -5.15 10.78
C ILE A 71 -12.05 -4.89 11.07
N ALA A 72 -11.69 -3.66 11.47
CA ALA A 72 -10.32 -3.31 11.83
C ALA A 72 -9.83 -4.08 13.06
N ALA A 73 -10.63 -4.12 14.12
CA ALA A 73 -10.30 -4.88 15.33
C ALA A 73 -10.10 -6.38 15.05
N GLY A 74 -10.98 -6.99 14.25
CA GLY A 74 -10.83 -8.37 13.80
C GLY A 74 -9.52 -8.58 13.02
N ASN A 75 -9.17 -7.67 12.11
CA ASN A 75 -7.93 -7.75 11.35
C ASN A 75 -6.69 -7.75 12.26
N TYR A 76 -6.65 -6.86 13.27
CA TYR A 76 -5.53 -6.78 14.20
C TYR A 76 -5.49 -7.94 15.20
N ALA A 77 -6.64 -8.47 15.61
CA ALA A 77 -6.69 -9.64 16.49
C ALA A 77 -5.97 -10.85 15.88
N PHE A 78 -6.14 -11.08 14.57
CA PHE A 78 -5.40 -12.14 13.86
C PHE A 78 -3.93 -11.81 13.64
N ILE A 79 -3.57 -10.54 13.37
CA ILE A 79 -2.19 -10.11 13.12
C ILE A 79 -1.33 -10.09 14.39
N VAL A 80 -1.92 -9.92 15.57
CA VAL A 80 -1.18 -9.91 16.85
C VAL A 80 -0.36 -11.19 17.04
N ILE A 81 -0.90 -12.36 16.68
CA ILE A 81 -0.19 -13.64 16.84
C ILE A 81 1.12 -13.68 16.03
N PRO A 82 1.13 -13.51 14.69
CA PRO A 82 2.37 -13.48 13.94
C PRO A 82 3.26 -12.30 14.32
N ALA A 83 2.70 -11.14 14.72
CA ALA A 83 3.49 -10.00 15.19
C ALA A 83 4.27 -10.32 16.48
N LEU A 84 3.64 -11.03 17.43
CA LEU A 84 4.31 -11.48 18.65
C LEU A 84 5.39 -12.51 18.36
N ILE A 85 5.13 -13.46 17.45
CA ILE A 85 6.15 -14.43 17.02
C ILE A 85 7.36 -13.70 16.45
N VAL A 86 7.14 -12.74 15.54
CA VAL A 86 8.22 -11.92 14.96
C VAL A 86 8.97 -11.15 16.06
N LEU A 87 8.26 -10.52 17.00
CA LEU A 87 8.88 -9.78 18.11
C LEU A 87 9.79 -10.66 18.98
N LEU A 88 9.36 -11.90 19.26
CA LEU A 88 10.12 -12.84 20.08
C LEU A 88 11.39 -13.34 19.37
N VAL A 89 11.38 -13.40 18.02
CA VAL A 89 12.56 -13.84 17.24
C VAL A 89 13.40 -12.69 16.69
N SER A 90 12.96 -11.43 16.81
CA SER A 90 13.62 -10.26 16.23
C SER A 90 14.70 -9.64 17.12
N ASP A 91 15.34 -10.44 18.00
CA ASP A 91 16.38 -10.03 18.96
C ASP A 91 16.01 -8.80 19.84
N PHE A 92 14.73 -8.46 19.93
CA PHE A 92 14.28 -7.21 20.56
C PHE A 92 14.61 -7.16 22.05
N PHE A 93 14.53 -8.31 22.73
CA PHE A 93 14.78 -8.44 24.17
C PHE A 93 16.27 -8.61 24.53
N THR A 94 17.18 -8.40 23.58
CA THR A 94 18.62 -8.41 23.85
C THR A 94 19.05 -7.19 24.66
N VAL A 95 20.11 -7.34 25.48
CA VAL A 95 20.67 -6.26 26.29
C VAL A 95 21.12 -5.08 25.43
N GLU A 96 21.67 -5.37 24.25
CA GLU A 96 22.10 -4.36 23.28
C GLU A 96 20.94 -3.47 22.82
N THR A 97 19.80 -4.07 22.46
CA THR A 97 18.61 -3.33 22.03
C THR A 97 17.99 -2.55 23.18
N LEU A 98 17.85 -3.17 24.36
CA LEU A 98 17.20 -2.56 25.52
C LEU A 98 18.02 -1.41 26.13
N SER A 99 19.34 -1.45 26.01
CA SER A 99 20.24 -0.40 26.50
C SER A 99 20.41 0.75 25.51
N ASN A 100 19.83 0.66 24.32
CA ASN A 100 19.99 1.68 23.29
C ASN A 100 19.23 2.97 23.68
N PRO A 101 19.92 4.12 23.80
CA PRO A 101 19.27 5.37 24.21
C PRO A 101 18.20 5.87 23.21
N LYS A 102 18.23 5.39 21.95
CA LYS A 102 17.24 5.73 20.92
C LYS A 102 15.95 4.90 21.03
N LEU A 103 15.93 3.83 21.83
CA LEU A 103 14.80 2.89 21.91
C LEU A 103 13.50 3.63 22.25
N LEU A 104 13.52 4.49 23.27
CA LEU A 104 12.32 5.19 23.72
C LEU A 104 11.76 6.12 22.63
N HIS A 105 12.63 6.84 21.91
CA HIS A 105 12.21 7.68 20.78
C HIS A 105 11.64 6.86 19.63
N ALA A 106 12.26 5.73 19.29
CA ALA A 106 11.75 4.81 18.27
C ALA A 106 10.36 4.26 18.64
N LEU A 107 10.15 3.87 19.90
CA LEU A 107 8.84 3.42 20.39
C LEU A 107 7.78 4.52 20.30
N VAL A 108 8.14 5.78 20.58
CA VAL A 108 7.22 6.92 20.39
C VAL A 108 6.83 7.08 18.93
N TYR A 109 7.79 7.02 17.99
CA TYR A 109 7.48 7.10 16.56
C TYR A 109 6.60 5.94 16.07
N VAL A 110 6.89 4.72 16.53
CA VAL A 110 6.06 3.53 16.24
C VAL A 110 4.65 3.71 16.82
N ALA A 111 4.53 4.22 18.05
CA ALA A 111 3.24 4.47 18.67
C ALA A 111 2.41 5.48 17.87
N ILE A 112 3.01 6.62 17.49
CA ILE A 112 2.35 7.64 16.65
C ILE A 112 1.91 7.02 15.31
N LEU A 113 2.80 6.31 14.62
CA LEU A 113 2.49 5.67 13.35
C LEU A 113 1.39 4.58 13.49
N SER A 114 1.38 3.84 14.60
CA SER A 114 0.40 2.79 14.86
C SER A 114 -1.01 3.37 15.09
N VAL A 115 -1.12 4.50 15.78
CA VAL A 115 -2.41 5.14 16.05
C VAL A 115 -2.93 5.85 14.82
N PHE A 116 -2.13 6.76 14.24
CA PHE A 116 -2.57 7.64 13.17
C PHE A 116 -2.44 7.01 11.79
N GLY A 117 -1.28 6.47 11.47
CA GLY A 117 -0.97 5.90 10.15
C GLY A 117 -1.56 4.52 9.91
N THR A 118 -1.94 3.81 10.98
CA THR A 118 -2.39 2.42 10.89
C THR A 118 -3.82 2.25 11.38
N ALA A 119 -4.09 2.35 12.69
CA ALA A 119 -5.40 2.05 13.26
C ALA A 119 -6.49 3.01 12.76
N LEU A 120 -6.28 4.32 12.92
CA LEU A 120 -7.25 5.34 12.51
C LEU A 120 -7.43 5.34 10.98
N ALA A 121 -6.34 5.35 10.23
CA ALA A 121 -6.36 5.30 8.77
C ALA A 121 -7.12 4.08 8.24
N LYS A 122 -6.94 2.90 8.84
CA LYS A 122 -7.61 1.66 8.40
C LYS A 122 -9.10 1.66 8.71
N ILE A 123 -9.53 2.20 9.84
CA ILE A 123 -10.96 2.39 10.16
C ILE A 123 -11.60 3.34 9.13
N LEU A 124 -10.95 4.47 8.83
CA LEU A 124 -11.42 5.42 7.82
C LEU A 124 -11.46 4.78 6.43
N TYR A 125 -10.45 3.98 6.08
CA TYR A 125 -10.39 3.24 4.83
C TYR A 125 -11.53 2.23 4.69
N PHE A 126 -11.80 1.42 5.71
CA PHE A 126 -12.91 0.46 5.67
C PHE A 126 -14.27 1.16 5.61
N LYS A 127 -14.43 2.27 6.34
CA LYS A 127 -15.63 3.11 6.22
C LYS A 127 -15.79 3.64 4.79
N LEU A 128 -14.72 4.12 4.17
CA LEU A 128 -14.72 4.58 2.79
C LEU A 128 -15.10 3.46 1.83
N VAL A 129 -14.54 2.26 1.97
CA VAL A 129 -14.87 1.09 1.13
C VAL A 129 -16.37 0.76 1.22
N GLN A 130 -16.96 0.82 2.42
CA GLN A 130 -18.39 0.58 2.58
C GLN A 130 -19.25 1.68 1.97
N MET A 131 -18.87 2.94 2.12
CA MET A 131 -19.64 4.09 1.60
C MET A 131 -19.49 4.32 0.09
N SER A 132 -18.43 3.78 -0.53
CA SER A 132 -18.09 4.06 -1.93
C SER A 132 -18.00 2.80 -2.79
N THR A 133 -17.66 2.95 -4.07
CA THR A 133 -17.37 1.80 -4.93
C THR A 133 -15.95 1.28 -4.68
N PRO A 134 -15.66 -0.02 -4.88
CA PRO A 134 -14.30 -0.56 -4.76
C PRO A 134 -13.28 0.20 -5.59
N VAL A 135 -13.67 0.67 -6.78
CA VAL A 135 -12.84 1.45 -7.69
C VAL A 135 -12.50 2.81 -7.10
N PHE A 136 -13.45 3.50 -6.48
CA PHE A 136 -13.22 4.78 -5.82
C PHE A 136 -12.36 4.61 -4.56
N ALA A 137 -12.66 3.64 -3.69
CA ALA A 137 -11.85 3.41 -2.50
C ALA A 137 -10.38 3.07 -2.84
N SER A 138 -10.17 2.35 -3.96
CA SER A 138 -8.82 2.03 -4.45
C SER A 138 -8.09 3.24 -5.03
N SER A 139 -8.78 4.33 -5.38
CA SER A 139 -8.11 5.53 -5.91
C SER A 139 -7.35 6.32 -4.86
N VAL A 140 -7.59 6.09 -3.57
CA VAL A 140 -6.78 6.69 -2.49
C VAL A 140 -5.32 6.27 -2.61
N THR A 141 -5.06 5.03 -3.03
CA THR A 141 -3.71 4.51 -3.26
C THR A 141 -2.99 5.26 -4.39
N TYR A 142 -3.71 5.89 -5.32
CA TYR A 142 -3.13 6.66 -6.42
C TYR A 142 -2.46 7.96 -5.96
N ILE A 143 -2.78 8.43 -4.77
CA ILE A 143 -2.15 9.60 -4.15
C ILE A 143 -0.78 9.22 -3.52
N MET A 144 -0.58 7.94 -3.17
CA MET A 144 0.64 7.49 -2.47
C MET A 144 1.94 7.82 -3.23
N PRO A 145 2.08 7.58 -4.56
CA PRO A 145 3.31 7.93 -5.27
C PRO A 145 3.59 9.44 -5.24
N ILE A 146 2.55 10.28 -5.31
CA ILE A 146 2.70 11.75 -5.26
C ILE A 146 3.22 12.17 -3.88
N VAL A 147 2.58 11.68 -2.83
CA VAL A 147 2.98 12.00 -1.44
C VAL A 147 4.39 11.49 -1.15
N ALA A 148 4.74 10.29 -1.60
CA ALA A 148 6.08 9.72 -1.44
C ALA A 148 7.15 10.60 -2.09
N LEU A 149 6.92 11.09 -3.31
CA LEU A 149 7.87 11.98 -4.01
C LEU A 149 8.02 13.32 -3.30
N ILE A 150 6.91 13.91 -2.84
CA ILE A 150 6.95 15.18 -2.10
C ILE A 150 7.79 15.01 -0.82
N TRP A 151 7.56 13.93 -0.06
CA TRP A 151 8.33 13.64 1.14
C TRP A 151 9.81 13.39 0.84
N GLY A 152 10.15 12.61 -0.19
CA GLY A 152 11.55 12.36 -0.57
C GLY A 152 12.28 13.66 -0.93
N VAL A 153 11.64 14.54 -1.70
CA VAL A 153 12.22 15.86 -2.02
C VAL A 153 12.38 16.74 -0.78
N LEU A 154 11.39 16.76 0.12
CA LEU A 154 11.46 17.53 1.38
C LEU A 154 12.54 17.00 2.33
N ASP A 155 12.82 15.70 2.31
CA ASP A 155 13.89 15.06 3.09
C ASP A 155 15.29 15.26 2.44
N GLY A 156 15.35 15.91 1.27
CA GLY A 156 16.59 16.19 0.55
C GLY A 156 17.11 15.02 -0.27
N GLU A 157 16.28 14.01 -0.59
CA GLU A 157 16.68 12.90 -1.45
C GLU A 157 16.99 13.38 -2.87
N ASN A 158 18.17 12.99 -3.37
CA ASN A 158 18.56 13.23 -4.76
C ASN A 158 17.88 12.21 -5.68
N LEU A 159 16.65 12.52 -6.10
CA LEU A 159 15.92 11.70 -7.06
C LEU A 159 16.64 11.72 -8.42
N SER A 160 17.05 10.55 -8.89
CA SER A 160 17.63 10.40 -10.22
C SER A 160 16.62 10.79 -11.30
N TYR A 161 17.09 11.35 -12.43
CA TYR A 161 16.26 11.61 -13.61
C TYR A 161 15.42 10.40 -14.04
N ILE A 162 15.98 9.19 -13.91
CA ILE A 162 15.29 7.94 -14.24
C ILE A 162 14.15 7.66 -13.25
N GLN A 163 14.37 7.88 -11.94
CA GLN A 163 13.33 7.70 -10.92
C GLN A 163 12.19 8.71 -11.10
N GLY A 164 12.51 9.95 -11.48
CA GLY A 164 11.53 10.96 -11.85
C GLY A 164 10.68 10.54 -13.05
N LEU A 165 11.31 10.09 -14.14
CA LEU A 165 10.60 9.61 -15.33
C LEU A 165 9.71 8.40 -15.02
N ALA A 166 10.24 7.43 -14.28
CA ALA A 166 9.50 6.24 -13.89
C ALA A 166 8.29 6.58 -13.01
N SER A 167 8.43 7.54 -12.12
CA SER A 167 7.34 8.06 -11.30
C SER A 167 6.25 8.75 -12.11
N ILE A 168 6.63 9.55 -13.12
CA ILE A 168 5.69 10.17 -14.06
C ILE A 168 4.93 9.09 -14.84
N LEU A 169 5.61 8.04 -15.31
CA LEU A 169 4.96 6.91 -15.99
C LEU A 169 3.94 6.22 -15.10
N ILE A 170 4.24 6.01 -13.81
CA ILE A 170 3.29 5.44 -12.84
C ILE A 170 2.05 6.33 -12.73
N LEU A 171 2.23 7.64 -12.56
CA LEU A 171 1.12 8.58 -12.43
C LEU A 171 0.24 8.63 -13.70
N ILE A 172 0.85 8.63 -14.88
CA ILE A 172 0.14 8.58 -16.16
C ILE A 172 -0.63 7.26 -16.29
N GLY A 173 0.01 6.13 -15.98
CA GLY A 173 -0.60 4.81 -16.04
C GLY A 173 -1.82 4.72 -15.14
N VAL A 174 -1.69 5.20 -13.90
CA VAL A 174 -2.76 5.31 -12.92
C VAL A 174 -3.91 6.18 -13.44
N TYR A 175 -3.61 7.38 -13.95
CA TYR A 175 -4.60 8.30 -14.51
C TYR A 175 -5.37 7.69 -15.70
N LEU A 176 -4.70 6.93 -16.57
CA LEU A 176 -5.33 6.24 -17.70
C LEU A 176 -6.14 5.01 -17.26
N SER A 177 -5.70 4.32 -16.21
CA SER A 177 -6.39 3.16 -15.62
C SER A 177 -7.68 3.55 -14.88
N HIS A 178 -7.80 4.81 -14.49
CA HIS A 178 -8.99 5.34 -13.85
C HIS A 178 -10.05 5.77 -14.90
N LYS A 179 -11.28 5.31 -14.72
CA LYS A 179 -12.44 5.78 -15.50
C LYS A 179 -13.23 6.77 -14.64
N PRO A 180 -13.33 8.05 -15.02
CA PRO A 180 -14.21 8.99 -14.33
C PRO A 180 -15.64 8.45 -14.42
N GLN A 181 -16.35 8.37 -13.30
CA GLN A 181 -17.79 8.11 -13.33
C GLN A 181 -18.46 9.29 -14.03
N SER A 182 -19.02 9.06 -15.22
CA SER A 182 -19.97 10.02 -15.79
C SER A 182 -21.14 10.08 -14.81
N LYS A 183 -21.49 11.29 -14.35
CA LYS A 183 -22.67 11.53 -13.51
C LYS A 183 -23.87 10.79 -14.13
N PRO A 184 -24.70 10.10 -13.32
CA PRO A 184 -26.00 9.67 -13.83
C PRO A 184 -26.75 10.93 -14.29
N LYS A 185 -27.24 10.89 -15.54
CA LYS A 185 -28.23 11.86 -16.02
C LYS A 185 -29.52 11.69 -15.25
#